data_AF-A0A8D0YQ89-F1
#
_entry.id   AF-A0A8D0YQ89-F1
#
_cell.length_a   1.000
_cell.length_b   1.000
_cell.length_c   1.000
_cell.angle_alpha   90.00
_cell.angle_beta   90.00
_cell.angle_gamma   90.00
#
_symmetry.space_group_name_H-M   'P 1'
#
loop_
_entity.id
_entity.type
_entity.pdbx_description
1 polymer ?
#
loop_
_entity_poly.entity_id
_entity_poly.type
_entity_poly.pdbx_seq_one_letter_code
_entity_poly.pdbx_strand_id
1 'polypeptide(L)'
;MMAFCALRKALPCRPENPFSSRCFVEILWVSLALVFLLPMPSDACDEPPKFESMRPQVLNTTYRPGDRVEYECRPGFRPMVPALPTSSVCQDDNTWSPLQEACRRKACSNLPDPLNGQVSYPNGDTLFGSKAQFTCNTGFYIIGAETVYCQVSGNVMAWSEPSPLCEKILCKPPGEIPNGKYTNSHKDVFEYNEVVTYSCLSSTGPDEFSLVGESSLFCIGKDEWSSDPPECKVVKCPYPVVPNGEIVSGFGSKFYYKAEVVFKCNAGFTLHGRDTIVCGANSTWEPEMPQCIKDSKPTDPPATPGPSHPGPPSPSDASPPKDAESLDGGIIAAIVVGVLAAIAVIAGGVYFFHHKYNKKRSK
;
A
#
# COMPACT_ATOMS: atom_id res chain seq x y z
N MET A 1 -65.69 -54.23 67.57
CA MET A 1 -66.01 -54.57 68.97
C MET A 1 -65.17 -53.65 69.85
N MET A 2 -65.82 -52.80 70.66
CA MET A 2 -65.41 -52.09 71.91
C MET A 2 -63.90 -51.90 72.23
N ALA A 3 -63.37 -50.81 72.82
CA ALA A 3 -63.93 -49.72 73.60
C ALA A 3 -62.85 -48.64 73.91
N PHE A 4 -63.35 -47.41 74.14
CA PHE A 4 -63.00 -46.36 75.12
C PHE A 4 -61.63 -46.31 75.85
N CYS A 5 -60.97 -45.16 75.69
CA CYS A 5 -60.69 -44.09 76.67
C CYS A 5 -60.29 -44.45 78.12
N ALA A 6 -59.14 -43.93 78.60
CA ALA A 6 -59.06 -43.19 79.87
C ALA A 6 -57.75 -42.39 80.06
N LEU A 7 -57.96 -41.16 80.52
CA LEU A 7 -57.07 -40.07 80.93
C LEU A 7 -56.30 -40.37 82.22
N ARG A 8 -55.04 -39.91 82.39
CA ARG A 8 -54.50 -39.52 83.71
C ARG A 8 -53.52 -38.35 83.63
N LYS A 9 -53.68 -37.46 84.62
CA LYS A 9 -53.15 -36.09 84.77
C LYS A 9 -51.67 -36.04 85.13
N ALA A 10 -51.05 -34.91 84.78
CA ALA A 10 -49.73 -34.45 85.18
C ALA A 10 -49.65 -34.01 86.66
N LEU A 11 -48.45 -34.04 87.27
CA LEU A 11 -47.65 -32.88 87.76
C LEU A 11 -46.42 -33.38 88.58
N PRO A 12 -45.44 -32.54 89.01
CA PRO A 12 -44.26 -32.10 88.25
C PRO A 12 -42.92 -32.41 88.95
N CYS A 13 -41.79 -32.30 88.25
CA CYS A 13 -40.50 -32.01 88.89
C CYS A 13 -39.80 -30.85 88.17
N ARG A 14 -39.51 -29.83 88.98
CA ARG A 14 -38.85 -28.55 88.71
C ARG A 14 -37.32 -28.76 88.60
N PRO A 15 -36.59 -27.88 87.89
CA PRO A 15 -35.28 -28.18 87.32
C PRO A 15 -34.13 -27.69 88.20
N GLU A 16 -32.95 -28.27 88.01
CA GLU A 16 -31.70 -27.52 88.05
C GLU A 16 -30.61 -28.25 87.25
N ASN A 17 -30.06 -27.48 86.31
CA ASN A 17 -29.04 -27.75 85.30
C ASN A 17 -27.63 -27.74 85.95
N PRO A 18 -26.50 -27.75 85.22
CA PRO A 18 -26.18 -28.34 83.91
C PRO A 18 -24.74 -28.94 83.89
N PHE A 19 -24.50 -30.17 83.46
CA PHE A 19 -23.15 -30.54 82.98
C PHE A 19 -23.22 -31.73 82.04
N SER A 20 -23.10 -31.49 80.73
CA SER A 20 -22.24 -32.33 79.88
C SER A 20 -22.00 -31.68 78.52
N SER A 21 -20.73 -31.39 78.29
CA SER A 21 -20.08 -30.75 77.16
C SER A 21 -20.11 -31.54 75.84
N ARG A 22 -21.17 -32.32 75.57
CA ARG A 22 -21.30 -33.14 74.34
C ARG A 22 -22.41 -32.72 73.39
N CYS A 23 -23.30 -31.79 73.78
CA CYS A 23 -24.34 -31.28 72.87
C CYS A 23 -23.89 -30.07 72.04
N PHE A 24 -22.86 -29.32 72.45
CA PHE A 24 -22.47 -28.09 71.77
C PHE A 24 -21.72 -28.32 70.44
N VAL A 25 -20.99 -29.42 70.28
CA VAL A 25 -20.26 -29.71 69.03
C VAL A 25 -21.22 -30.17 67.92
N GLU A 26 -22.24 -30.95 68.26
CA GLU A 26 -23.28 -31.38 67.31
C GLU A 26 -24.23 -30.23 66.93
N ILE A 27 -24.59 -29.34 67.85
CA ILE A 27 -25.44 -28.18 67.53
C ILE A 27 -24.69 -27.19 66.63
N LEU A 28 -23.37 -27.02 66.80
CA LEU A 28 -22.55 -26.19 65.90
C LEU A 28 -22.41 -26.81 64.49
N TRP A 29 -22.32 -28.13 64.37
CA TRP A 29 -22.29 -28.81 63.06
C TRP A 29 -23.64 -28.81 62.34
N VAL A 30 -24.75 -28.98 63.07
CA VAL A 30 -26.10 -28.89 62.49
C VAL A 30 -26.44 -27.44 62.10
N SER A 31 -25.97 -26.45 62.87
CA SER A 31 -26.15 -25.03 62.55
C SER A 31 -25.28 -24.57 61.38
N LEU A 32 -24.04 -25.06 61.23
CA LEU A 32 -23.22 -24.79 60.04
C LEU A 32 -23.76 -25.50 58.79
N ALA A 33 -24.30 -26.73 58.93
CA ALA A 33 -24.90 -27.46 57.82
C ALA A 33 -26.22 -26.84 57.33
N LEU A 34 -27.00 -26.19 58.21
CA LEU A 34 -28.21 -25.46 57.83
C LEU A 34 -27.95 -24.13 57.14
N VAL A 35 -26.78 -23.49 57.35
CA VAL A 35 -26.38 -22.27 56.62
C VAL A 35 -25.89 -22.60 55.20
N PHE A 36 -25.47 -23.84 54.92
CA PHE A 36 -25.16 -24.33 53.57
C PHE A 36 -26.41 -24.75 52.74
N LEU A 37 -27.61 -24.73 53.33
CA LEU A 37 -28.88 -25.05 52.66
C LEU A 37 -29.68 -23.81 52.23
N LEU A 38 -29.16 -22.60 52.44
CA LEU A 38 -29.68 -21.44 51.75
C LEU A 38 -29.16 -21.53 50.30
N PRO A 39 -30.04 -21.65 49.28
CA PRO A 39 -29.59 -21.59 47.91
C PRO A 39 -28.92 -20.23 47.72
N MET A 40 -27.61 -20.25 47.46
CA MET A 40 -26.93 -19.11 46.86
C MET A 40 -27.80 -18.64 45.69
N PRO A 41 -27.99 -17.33 45.47
CA PRO A 41 -28.73 -16.87 44.29
C PRO A 41 -27.96 -17.38 43.07
N SER A 42 -28.40 -18.51 42.53
CA SER A 42 -27.85 -19.08 41.32
C SER A 42 -28.28 -18.14 40.23
N ASP A 43 -27.30 -17.45 39.66
CA ASP A 43 -27.49 -16.80 38.37
C ASP A 43 -27.99 -17.89 37.43
N ALA A 44 -29.25 -17.80 37.04
CA ALA A 44 -29.88 -18.84 36.24
C ALA A 44 -29.38 -18.71 34.81
N CYS A 45 -29.37 -17.49 34.27
CA CYS A 45 -28.75 -17.20 32.99
C CYS A 45 -27.43 -16.44 33.18
N ASP A 46 -26.43 -16.79 32.37
CA ASP A 46 -25.16 -16.08 32.27
C ASP A 46 -25.33 -14.65 31.68
N GLU A 47 -24.21 -13.95 31.43
CA GLU A 47 -24.22 -12.62 30.79
C GLU A 47 -25.12 -12.57 29.53
N PRO A 48 -25.92 -11.51 29.35
CA PRO A 48 -26.78 -11.37 28.18
C PRO A 48 -26.00 -11.40 26.86
N PRO A 49 -26.61 -11.87 25.75
CA PRO A 49 -25.99 -11.89 24.44
C PRO A 49 -25.40 -10.53 24.01
N LYS A 50 -24.21 -10.55 23.41
CA LYS A 50 -23.51 -9.35 22.94
C LYS A 50 -23.71 -9.18 21.43
N PHE A 51 -23.94 -7.94 21.02
CA PHE A 51 -24.20 -7.56 19.64
C PHE A 51 -23.33 -6.37 19.23
N GLU A 52 -23.05 -6.28 17.93
CA GLU A 52 -22.30 -5.17 17.35
C GLU A 52 -23.18 -3.91 17.30
N SER A 53 -24.44 -4.05 16.88
CA SER A 53 -25.30 -2.90 16.59
C SER A 53 -26.16 -2.43 17.78
N MET A 54 -26.31 -3.26 18.81
CA MET A 54 -27.15 -3.00 19.98
C MET A 54 -26.43 -3.26 21.31
N ARG A 55 -26.95 -2.67 22.38
CA ARG A 55 -26.48 -2.84 23.76
C ARG A 55 -27.66 -2.96 24.72
N PRO A 56 -27.54 -3.69 25.83
CA PRO A 56 -28.59 -3.72 26.85
C PRO A 56 -28.79 -2.32 27.45
N GLN A 57 -30.04 -1.93 27.66
CA GLN A 57 -30.38 -0.63 28.27
C GLN A 57 -29.96 -0.59 29.75
N VAL A 58 -30.17 -1.70 30.45
CA VAL A 58 -29.80 -1.90 31.85
C VAL A 58 -29.19 -3.30 31.99
N LEU A 59 -28.04 -3.39 32.65
CA LEU A 59 -27.48 -4.67 33.09
C LEU A 59 -27.81 -4.91 34.56
N ASN A 60 -28.21 -6.14 34.87
CA ASN A 60 -28.35 -6.61 36.23
C ASN A 60 -27.14 -7.46 36.61
N THR A 61 -26.91 -7.62 37.91
CA THR A 61 -25.84 -8.47 38.43
C THR A 61 -26.20 -9.95 38.48
N THR A 62 -27.50 -10.28 38.46
CA THR A 62 -28.01 -11.65 38.39
C THR A 62 -29.33 -11.71 37.62
N TYR A 63 -29.59 -12.80 36.91
CA TYR A 63 -30.77 -13.08 36.09
C TYR A 63 -31.43 -14.40 36.51
N ARG A 64 -32.77 -14.38 36.59
CA ARG A 64 -33.62 -15.53 36.92
C ARG A 64 -34.51 -15.90 35.73
N PRO A 65 -35.05 -17.14 35.66
CA PRO A 65 -36.00 -17.50 34.63
C PRO A 65 -37.20 -16.56 34.67
N GLY A 66 -37.57 -16.03 33.50
CA GLY A 66 -38.58 -14.98 33.31
C GLY A 66 -38.02 -13.56 33.21
N ASP A 67 -36.77 -13.30 33.64
CA ASP A 67 -36.16 -11.98 33.52
C ASP A 67 -35.94 -11.60 32.06
N ARG A 68 -36.21 -10.33 31.72
CA ARG A 68 -36.11 -9.77 30.37
C ARG A 68 -35.02 -8.71 30.32
N VAL A 69 -34.15 -8.81 29.31
CA VAL A 69 -33.21 -7.75 28.94
C VAL A 69 -33.69 -7.09 27.66
N GLU A 70 -33.90 -5.78 27.74
CA GLU A 70 -34.23 -4.93 26.59
C GLU A 70 -32.96 -4.29 26.03
N TYR A 71 -32.80 -4.35 24.71
CA TYR A 71 -31.68 -3.78 23.98
C TYR A 71 -32.07 -2.48 23.30
N GLU A 72 -31.12 -1.56 23.22
CA GLU A 72 -31.21 -0.35 22.40
C GLU A 72 -30.08 -0.32 21.36
N CYS A 73 -30.33 0.36 20.24
CA CYS A 73 -29.29 0.53 19.22
C CYS A 73 -28.14 1.38 19.75
N ARG A 74 -26.90 0.98 19.45
CA ARG A 74 -25.72 1.79 19.76
C ARG A 74 -25.71 3.11 18.96
N PRO A 75 -24.97 4.13 19.43
CA PRO A 75 -24.73 5.33 18.62
C PRO A 75 -24.19 4.96 17.23
N GLY A 76 -24.70 5.61 16.19
CA GLY A 76 -24.41 5.25 14.80
C GLY A 76 -25.32 4.17 14.20
N PHE A 77 -26.23 3.58 14.98
CA PHE A 77 -27.20 2.58 14.52
C PHE A 77 -28.65 3.01 14.76
N ARG A 78 -29.57 2.48 13.95
CA ARG A 78 -31.01 2.72 14.03
C ARG A 78 -31.78 1.41 13.89
N PRO A 79 -33.02 1.31 14.40
CA PRO A 79 -33.83 0.11 14.24
C PRO A 79 -34.02 -0.27 12.76
N MET A 80 -34.02 -1.58 12.47
CA MET A 80 -34.39 -2.10 11.17
C MET A 80 -35.89 -1.92 10.90
N VAL A 81 -36.25 -1.89 9.61
CA VAL A 81 -37.65 -1.82 9.15
C VAL A 81 -37.85 -2.92 8.12
N PRO A 82 -38.75 -3.90 8.35
CA PRO A 82 -39.67 -4.04 9.49
C PRO A 82 -38.94 -4.26 10.84
N ALA A 83 -39.60 -3.90 11.94
CA ALA A 83 -39.03 -4.01 13.27
C ALA A 83 -38.79 -5.47 13.65
N LEU A 84 -37.57 -5.76 14.12
CA LEU A 84 -37.19 -7.05 14.68
C LEU A 84 -37.24 -7.01 16.21
N PRO A 85 -37.37 -8.17 16.89
CA PRO A 85 -37.32 -8.22 18.35
C PRO A 85 -36.04 -7.59 18.90
N THR A 86 -36.16 -6.84 19.99
CA THR A 86 -35.04 -6.18 20.72
C THR A 86 -34.94 -6.62 22.17
N SER A 87 -35.63 -7.70 22.57
CA SER A 87 -35.49 -8.27 23.91
C SER A 87 -35.24 -9.76 23.89
N SER A 88 -34.46 -10.20 24.87
CA SER A 88 -34.24 -11.60 25.20
C SER A 88 -34.73 -11.88 26.62
N VAL A 89 -35.27 -13.08 26.83
CA VAL A 89 -35.82 -13.54 28.11
C VAL A 89 -35.03 -14.75 28.58
N CYS A 90 -34.66 -14.78 29.86
CA CYS A 90 -34.04 -15.93 30.50
C CYS A 90 -35.09 -17.04 30.64
N GLN A 91 -34.86 -18.19 30.02
CA GLN A 91 -35.81 -19.30 29.97
C GLN A 91 -35.63 -20.25 31.17
N ASP A 92 -36.60 -21.15 31.37
CA ASP A 92 -36.57 -22.13 32.46
C ASP A 92 -35.43 -23.16 32.32
N ASP A 93 -34.85 -23.28 31.13
CA ASP A 93 -33.66 -24.08 30.85
C ASP A 93 -32.34 -23.33 31.11
N ASN A 94 -32.42 -22.17 31.78
CA ASN A 94 -31.28 -21.34 32.13
C ASN A 94 -30.54 -20.74 30.91
N THR A 95 -31.20 -20.65 29.75
CA THR A 95 -30.64 -20.03 28.54
C THR A 95 -31.40 -18.77 28.13
N TRP A 96 -30.71 -17.86 27.43
CA TRP A 96 -31.34 -16.68 26.84
C TRP A 96 -32.12 -17.05 25.58
N SER A 97 -33.35 -16.54 25.45
CA SER A 97 -34.12 -16.72 24.22
C SER A 97 -33.36 -16.19 22.99
N PRO A 98 -33.38 -16.90 21.84
CA PRO A 98 -32.64 -16.49 20.66
C PRO A 98 -33.00 -15.07 20.20
N LEU A 99 -31.97 -14.25 19.96
CA LEU A 99 -32.10 -12.87 19.49
C LEU A 99 -31.05 -12.61 18.40
N GLN A 100 -31.41 -11.82 17.39
CA GLN A 100 -30.54 -11.46 16.26
C GLN A 100 -30.33 -9.94 16.18
N GLU A 101 -29.43 -9.51 15.31
CA GLU A 101 -29.24 -8.08 15.05
C GLU A 101 -30.53 -7.40 14.55
N ALA A 102 -30.97 -6.38 15.26
CA ALA A 102 -32.20 -5.64 15.02
C ALA A 102 -31.95 -4.16 14.68
N CYS A 103 -30.68 -3.73 14.69
CA CYS A 103 -30.28 -2.38 14.29
C CYS A 103 -29.34 -2.41 13.08
N ARG A 104 -29.44 -1.38 12.24
CA ARG A 104 -28.57 -1.17 11.08
C ARG A 104 -27.87 0.18 11.18
N ARG A 105 -26.73 0.31 10.51
CA ARG A 105 -25.95 1.55 10.47
C ARG A 105 -26.82 2.73 9.99
N LYS A 106 -26.65 3.88 10.64
CA LYS A 106 -27.15 5.18 10.16
C LYS A 106 -26.23 5.66 9.03
N ALA A 107 -26.76 6.51 8.15
CA ALA A 107 -26.02 7.09 7.03
C ALA A 107 -25.70 8.56 7.31
N CYS A 108 -24.55 9.02 6.86
CA CYS A 108 -24.25 10.42 6.66
C CYS A 108 -24.90 10.92 5.37
N SER A 109 -25.13 12.24 5.30
CA SER A 109 -25.58 12.89 4.06
C SER A 109 -24.58 12.68 2.94
N ASN A 110 -25.07 12.56 1.70
CA ASN A 110 -24.18 12.58 0.53
C ASN A 110 -23.48 13.94 0.47
N LEU A 111 -22.16 13.91 0.33
CA LEU A 111 -21.33 15.07 0.08
C LEU A 111 -21.50 15.50 -1.39
N PRO A 112 -21.62 16.80 -1.67
CA PRO A 112 -21.53 17.31 -3.02
C PRO A 112 -20.08 17.25 -3.52
N ASP A 113 -19.91 17.22 -4.83
CA ASP A 113 -18.58 17.41 -5.43
C ASP A 113 -18.05 18.82 -5.09
N PRO A 114 -16.79 18.94 -4.63
CA PRO A 114 -16.17 20.24 -4.47
C PRO A 114 -16.01 20.92 -5.83
N LEU A 115 -16.01 22.26 -5.85
CA LEU A 115 -15.76 23.01 -7.07
C LEU A 115 -14.38 22.64 -7.63
N ASN A 116 -14.31 22.22 -8.89
CA ASN A 116 -13.09 21.70 -9.54
C ASN A 116 -12.50 20.44 -8.88
N GLY A 117 -13.34 19.60 -8.28
CA GLY A 117 -12.98 18.28 -7.83
C GLY A 117 -14.17 17.34 -7.82
N GLN A 118 -13.97 16.15 -7.27
CA GLN A 118 -14.96 15.08 -7.21
C GLN A 118 -14.85 14.36 -5.87
N VAL A 119 -15.99 13.90 -5.34
CA VAL A 119 -16.04 12.99 -4.20
C VAL A 119 -16.33 11.57 -4.67
N SER A 120 -15.63 10.61 -4.08
CA SER A 120 -15.84 9.19 -4.31
C SER A 120 -16.12 8.48 -2.99
N TYR A 121 -16.91 7.41 -3.06
CA TYR A 121 -17.24 6.55 -1.91
C TYR A 121 -16.67 5.16 -2.16
N PRO A 122 -15.43 4.87 -1.72
CA PRO A 122 -14.81 3.57 -1.95
C PRO A 122 -15.61 2.38 -1.40
N ASN A 123 -16.39 2.60 -0.33
CA ASN A 123 -17.28 1.59 0.24
C ASN A 123 -18.60 1.42 -0.53
N GLY A 124 -18.92 2.32 -1.48
CA GLY A 124 -20.21 2.34 -2.19
C GLY A 124 -21.40 2.80 -1.34
N ASP A 125 -21.17 3.28 -0.11
CA ASP A 125 -22.19 3.74 0.82
C ASP A 125 -21.71 4.95 1.66
N THR A 126 -22.63 5.57 2.38
CA THR A 126 -22.34 6.65 3.35
C THR A 126 -22.64 6.23 4.78
N LEU A 127 -22.58 4.94 5.08
CA LEU A 127 -22.94 4.39 6.39
C LEU A 127 -21.89 4.71 7.46
N PHE A 128 -22.29 4.63 8.73
CA PHE A 128 -21.38 4.77 9.86
C PHE A 128 -20.10 3.93 9.67
N GLY A 129 -18.94 4.56 9.84
CA GLY A 129 -17.62 3.96 9.63
C GLY A 129 -17.11 3.97 8.19
N SER A 130 -17.94 4.30 7.20
CA SER A 130 -17.52 4.38 5.80
C SER A 130 -16.73 5.66 5.53
N LYS A 131 -15.87 5.62 4.50
CA LYS A 131 -15.03 6.75 4.09
C LYS A 131 -15.49 7.37 2.77
N ALA A 132 -15.25 8.66 2.63
CA ALA A 132 -15.32 9.39 1.37
C ALA A 132 -13.93 9.95 1.05
N GLN A 133 -13.58 9.95 -0.24
CA GLN A 133 -12.31 10.47 -0.74
C GLN A 133 -12.54 11.55 -1.78
N PHE A 134 -11.86 12.67 -1.61
CA PHE A 134 -11.91 13.81 -2.52
C PHE A 134 -10.70 13.81 -3.43
N THR A 135 -10.93 14.18 -4.69
CA THR A 135 -9.86 14.35 -5.67
C THR A 135 -10.10 15.63 -6.44
N CYS A 136 -9.09 16.49 -6.54
CA CYS A 136 -9.17 17.68 -7.37
C CYS A 136 -8.97 17.33 -8.85
N ASN A 137 -9.65 18.08 -9.72
CA ASN A 137 -9.48 17.96 -11.17
C ASN A 137 -8.04 18.35 -11.56
N THR A 138 -7.60 17.90 -12.74
CA THR A 138 -6.30 18.26 -13.31
C THR A 138 -6.09 19.77 -13.32
N GLY A 139 -4.92 20.23 -12.85
CA GLY A 139 -4.59 21.65 -12.71
C GLY A 139 -5.06 22.30 -11.40
N PHE A 140 -5.56 21.51 -10.44
CA PHE A 140 -5.95 21.97 -9.12
C PHE A 140 -5.30 21.12 -8.03
N TYR A 141 -4.99 21.75 -6.89
CA TYR A 141 -4.46 21.09 -5.70
C TYR A 141 -5.46 21.21 -4.54
N ILE A 142 -5.40 20.24 -3.62
CA ILE A 142 -6.35 20.12 -2.52
C ILE A 142 -5.91 20.93 -1.29
N ILE A 143 -6.85 21.66 -0.69
CA ILE A 143 -6.71 22.33 0.60
C ILE A 143 -7.78 21.79 1.55
N GLY A 144 -7.34 21.08 2.59
CA GLY A 144 -8.21 20.42 3.56
C GLY A 144 -7.98 18.91 3.60
N ALA A 145 -8.97 18.17 4.09
CA ALA A 145 -8.88 16.71 4.20
C ALA A 145 -9.19 16.01 2.87
N GLU A 146 -8.26 15.17 2.40
CA GLU A 146 -8.47 14.31 1.22
C GLU A 146 -9.42 13.15 1.53
N THR A 147 -9.39 12.61 2.75
CA THR A 147 -10.25 11.50 3.18
C THR A 147 -11.00 11.87 4.45
N VAL A 148 -12.31 11.60 4.47
CA VAL A 148 -13.20 11.87 5.61
C VAL A 148 -14.03 10.63 5.95
N TYR A 149 -14.46 10.52 7.21
CA TYR A 149 -15.15 9.35 7.74
C TYR A 149 -16.54 9.70 8.27
N CYS A 150 -17.53 8.85 8.00
CA CYS A 150 -18.87 9.02 8.53
C CYS A 150 -18.91 8.58 9.99
N GLN A 151 -19.08 9.53 10.90
CA GLN A 151 -19.02 9.30 12.34
C GLN A 151 -20.21 9.92 13.07
N VAL A 152 -20.33 9.60 14.36
CA VAL A 152 -21.33 10.20 15.23
C VAL A 152 -20.80 11.54 15.73
N SER A 153 -21.52 12.63 15.45
CA SER A 153 -21.23 13.97 15.97
C SER A 153 -22.41 14.45 16.81
N GLY A 154 -22.24 14.41 18.13
CA GLY A 154 -23.35 14.60 19.06
C GLY A 154 -24.45 13.57 18.84
N ASN A 155 -25.66 14.03 18.46
CA ASN A 155 -26.81 13.16 18.22
C ASN A 155 -27.07 12.86 16.72
N VAL A 156 -26.23 13.38 15.82
CA VAL A 156 -26.39 13.26 14.36
C VAL A 156 -25.22 12.52 13.71
N MET A 157 -25.44 12.02 12.50
CA MET A 157 -24.38 11.48 11.65
C MET A 157 -23.75 12.62 10.86
N ALA A 158 -22.43 12.76 10.94
CA ALA A 158 -21.68 13.77 10.21
C ALA A 158 -20.35 13.20 9.70
N TRP A 159 -19.84 13.78 8.63
CA TRP A 159 -18.49 13.53 8.18
C TRP A 159 -17.49 14.16 9.14
N SER A 160 -16.32 13.52 9.27
CA SER A 160 -15.29 13.92 10.24
C SER A 160 -14.74 15.33 10.02
N GLU A 161 -14.71 15.76 8.76
CA GLU A 161 -14.23 17.09 8.33
C GLU A 161 -15.16 17.64 7.23
N PRO A 162 -15.18 18.97 7.01
CA PRO A 162 -15.92 19.57 5.91
C PRO A 162 -15.31 19.22 4.54
N SER A 163 -16.05 19.52 3.47
CA SER A 163 -15.55 19.38 2.10
C SER A 163 -14.30 20.25 1.89
N PRO A 164 -13.24 19.72 1.24
CA PRO A 164 -12.04 20.49 0.94
C PRO A 164 -12.29 21.48 -0.19
N LEU A 165 -11.33 22.39 -0.38
CA LEU A 165 -11.26 23.32 -1.51
C LEU A 165 -10.25 22.80 -2.53
N CYS A 166 -10.60 22.89 -3.82
CA CYS A 166 -9.66 22.67 -4.91
C CYS A 166 -9.26 24.02 -5.51
N GLU A 167 -8.01 24.43 -5.30
CA GLU A 167 -7.46 25.67 -5.81
C GLU A 167 -6.61 25.43 -7.07
N LYS A 168 -6.59 26.40 -7.97
CA LYS A 168 -5.77 26.32 -9.19
C LYS A 168 -4.30 26.21 -8.82
N ILE A 169 -3.60 25.32 -9.50
CA ILE A 169 -2.14 25.25 -9.45
C ILE A 169 -1.58 26.44 -10.21
N LEU A 170 -0.77 27.22 -9.50
CA LEU A 170 -0.05 28.37 -10.02
C LEU A 170 1.40 28.29 -9.53
N CYS A 171 2.33 28.56 -10.43
CA CYS A 171 3.74 28.66 -10.13
C CYS A 171 4.21 30.10 -10.19
N LYS A 172 5.05 30.48 -9.22
CA LYS A 172 5.93 31.64 -9.36
C LYS A 172 6.93 31.46 -10.51
N PRO A 173 7.53 32.56 -11.00
CA PRO A 173 8.56 32.50 -12.02
C PRO A 173 9.71 31.59 -11.57
N PRO A 174 10.24 30.74 -12.46
CA PRO A 174 11.34 29.86 -12.13
C PRO A 174 12.64 30.66 -11.94
N GLY A 175 13.63 30.05 -11.31
CA GLY A 175 14.88 30.73 -10.96
C GLY A 175 15.61 31.30 -12.18
N GLU A 176 16.09 32.54 -12.07
CA GLU A 176 17.00 33.12 -13.06
C GLU A 176 18.38 32.47 -12.97
N ILE A 177 19.03 32.26 -14.12
CA ILE A 177 20.32 31.59 -14.19
C ILE A 177 21.38 32.52 -14.80
N PRO A 178 22.62 32.53 -14.29
CA PRO A 178 23.70 33.30 -14.89
C PRO A 178 23.95 32.88 -16.34
N ASN A 179 24.24 33.84 -17.21
CA ASN A 179 24.52 33.60 -18.64
C ASN A 179 23.39 32.87 -19.39
N GLY A 180 22.16 32.88 -18.87
CA GLY A 180 21.02 32.27 -19.50
C GLY A 180 19.78 33.14 -19.41
N LYS A 181 18.75 32.74 -20.16
CA LYS A 181 17.42 33.33 -20.18
C LYS A 181 16.39 32.24 -20.43
N TYR A 182 15.14 32.50 -20.11
CA TYR A 182 14.03 31.59 -20.40
C TYR A 182 12.86 32.31 -21.09
N THR A 183 12.03 31.54 -21.79
CA THR A 183 10.82 32.06 -22.46
C THR A 183 9.78 32.55 -21.45
N ASN A 184 9.02 33.59 -21.80
CA ASN A 184 7.97 34.16 -20.94
C ASN A 184 8.44 34.73 -19.59
N SER A 185 9.72 35.12 -19.47
CA SER A 185 10.30 35.70 -18.25
C SER A 185 9.68 37.03 -17.78
N HIS A 186 8.73 37.58 -18.53
CA HIS A 186 7.97 38.78 -18.16
C HIS A 186 6.70 38.45 -17.36
N LYS A 187 6.30 37.18 -17.25
CA LYS A 187 5.14 36.75 -16.48
C LYS A 187 5.50 36.62 -14.99
N ASP A 188 4.61 37.08 -14.13
CA ASP A 188 4.72 36.93 -12.67
C ASP A 188 4.07 35.63 -12.15
N VAL A 189 3.24 34.98 -12.97
CA VAL A 189 2.49 33.77 -12.61
C VAL A 189 2.39 32.85 -13.82
N PHE A 190 2.59 31.56 -13.59
CA PHE A 190 2.47 30.49 -14.58
C PHE A 190 1.36 29.52 -14.18
N GLU A 191 0.51 29.13 -15.13
CA GLU A 191 -0.54 28.15 -14.91
C GLU A 191 0.00 26.70 -15.01
N TYR A 192 -0.77 25.74 -14.49
CA TYR A 192 -0.45 24.32 -14.60
C TYR A 192 -0.10 23.89 -16.03
N ASN A 193 0.97 23.09 -16.17
CA ASN A 193 1.55 22.64 -17.43
C ASN A 193 2.05 23.75 -18.37
N GLU A 194 2.07 25.03 -17.98
CA GLU A 194 2.82 26.02 -18.74
C GLU A 194 4.30 25.69 -18.72
N VAL A 195 4.94 25.83 -19.88
CA VAL A 195 6.33 25.46 -20.10
C VAL A 195 7.18 26.72 -20.23
N VAL A 196 8.31 26.72 -19.54
CA VAL A 196 9.43 27.63 -19.83
C VAL A 196 10.56 26.85 -20.49
N THR A 197 11.26 27.46 -21.44
CA THR A 197 12.46 26.85 -22.03
C THR A 197 13.63 27.79 -21.84
N TYR A 198 14.68 27.27 -21.20
CA TYR A 198 15.95 27.96 -20.96
C TYR A 198 16.86 27.88 -22.18
N SER A 199 17.66 28.92 -22.35
CA SER A 199 18.68 29.04 -23.38
C SER A 199 19.86 29.84 -22.84
N CYS A 200 21.08 29.47 -23.23
CA CYS A 200 22.26 30.25 -22.86
C CYS A 200 22.39 31.47 -23.75
N LEU A 201 22.92 32.55 -23.16
CA LEU A 201 23.32 33.75 -23.89
C LEU A 201 24.55 33.45 -24.74
N SER A 202 24.79 34.29 -25.75
CA SER A 202 26.03 34.20 -26.53
C SER A 202 27.24 34.58 -25.67
N SER A 203 28.29 33.78 -25.74
CA SER A 203 29.56 34.06 -25.04
C SER A 203 30.34 35.15 -25.78
N THR A 204 30.98 36.04 -25.03
CA THR A 204 31.96 37.01 -25.56
C THR A 204 33.38 36.45 -25.58
N GLY A 205 33.59 35.28 -24.97
CA GLY A 205 34.87 34.59 -24.91
C GLY A 205 35.12 33.68 -26.12
N PRO A 206 36.25 32.96 -26.14
CA PRO A 206 36.60 32.06 -27.24
C PRO A 206 35.74 30.78 -27.26
N ASP A 207 35.06 30.47 -26.16
CA ASP A 207 34.29 29.23 -25.97
C ASP A 207 32.83 29.57 -25.62
N GLU A 208 31.91 28.73 -26.10
CA GLU A 208 30.47 28.92 -25.94
C GLU A 208 29.96 28.39 -24.59
N PHE A 209 28.85 28.95 -24.11
CA PHE A 209 28.14 28.40 -22.96
C PHE A 209 27.34 27.16 -23.36
N SER A 210 27.49 26.09 -22.58
CA SER A 210 26.70 24.88 -22.67
C SER A 210 25.57 24.90 -21.64
N LEU A 211 24.37 24.48 -22.04
CA LEU A 211 23.24 24.27 -21.15
C LEU A 211 23.33 22.88 -20.52
N VAL A 212 23.55 22.83 -19.21
CA VAL A 212 23.68 21.60 -18.43
C VAL A 212 22.45 21.43 -17.55
N GLY A 213 21.64 20.41 -17.82
CA GLY A 213 20.39 20.12 -17.11
C GLY A 213 19.21 19.95 -18.07
N GLU A 214 18.00 19.95 -17.54
CA GLU A 214 16.77 19.95 -18.34
C GLU A 214 16.53 21.35 -18.92
N SER A 215 16.37 21.45 -20.25
CA SER A 215 16.19 22.75 -20.92
C SER A 215 14.79 23.32 -20.77
N SER A 216 13.80 22.50 -20.44
CA SER A 216 12.40 22.90 -20.39
C SER A 216 11.77 22.46 -19.08
N LEU A 217 11.15 23.39 -18.37
CA LEU A 217 10.49 23.13 -17.10
C LEU A 217 9.01 23.41 -17.28
N PHE A 218 8.15 22.63 -16.62
CA PHE A 218 6.71 22.87 -16.62
C PHE A 218 6.14 22.93 -15.19
N CYS A 219 5.12 23.77 -15.00
CA CYS A 219 4.49 23.97 -13.70
C CYS A 219 3.66 22.75 -13.31
N ILE A 220 4.03 22.06 -12.22
CA ILE A 220 3.39 20.81 -11.80
C ILE A 220 2.54 20.98 -10.53
N GLY A 221 2.91 21.91 -9.66
CA GLY A 221 2.33 22.09 -8.34
C GLY A 221 2.39 23.54 -7.89
N LYS A 222 1.90 23.81 -6.68
CA LYS A 222 1.91 25.16 -6.12
C LYS A 222 3.35 25.62 -5.92
N ASP A 223 3.78 26.64 -6.68
CA ASP A 223 5.16 27.13 -6.70
C ASP A 223 6.21 26.03 -6.99
N GLU A 224 5.82 25.00 -7.74
CA GLU A 224 6.64 23.81 -7.99
C GLU A 224 6.78 23.53 -9.49
N TRP A 225 8.03 23.47 -9.95
CA TRP A 225 8.41 23.16 -11.32
C TRP A 225 8.88 21.70 -11.45
N SER A 226 8.79 21.15 -12.67
CA SER A 226 9.14 19.74 -12.96
C SER A 226 10.59 19.35 -12.63
N SER A 227 11.51 20.30 -12.62
CA SER A 227 12.93 20.13 -12.30
C SER A 227 13.50 21.45 -11.82
N ASP A 228 14.70 21.41 -11.23
CA ASP A 228 15.51 22.59 -10.95
C ASP A 228 15.98 23.27 -12.26
N PRO A 229 16.19 24.61 -12.25
CA PRO A 229 16.74 25.33 -13.41
C PRO A 229 18.12 24.79 -13.86
N PRO A 230 18.39 24.75 -15.18
CA PRO A 230 19.68 24.28 -15.70
C PRO A 230 20.79 25.31 -15.48
N GLU A 231 22.05 24.90 -15.68
CA GLU A 231 23.20 25.80 -15.64
C GLU A 231 23.67 26.19 -17.04
N CYS A 232 24.01 27.46 -17.24
CA CYS A 232 24.71 27.94 -18.43
C CYS A 232 26.18 28.24 -18.10
N LYS A 233 27.07 27.30 -18.42
CA LYS A 233 28.51 27.40 -18.13
C LYS A 233 29.35 26.89 -19.30
N VAL A 234 30.60 27.32 -19.36
CA VAL A 234 31.53 26.77 -20.36
C VAL A 234 31.88 25.34 -19.95
N VAL A 235 31.50 24.38 -20.79
CA VAL A 235 31.90 22.98 -20.65
C VAL A 235 32.72 22.63 -21.86
N LYS A 236 33.99 22.32 -21.68
CA LYS A 236 34.91 22.04 -22.79
C LYS A 236 35.89 20.95 -22.39
N CYS A 237 35.73 19.78 -23.00
CA CYS A 237 36.61 18.66 -22.76
C CYS A 237 37.95 18.82 -23.48
N PRO A 238 39.04 18.25 -22.93
CA PRO A 238 40.34 18.25 -23.58
C PRO A 238 40.28 17.50 -24.91
N TYR A 239 41.18 17.84 -25.84
CA TYR A 239 41.26 17.12 -27.11
C TYR A 239 41.56 15.63 -26.84
N PRO A 240 40.73 14.68 -27.31
CA PRO A 240 40.86 13.29 -26.90
C PRO A 240 41.93 12.59 -27.76
N VAL A 241 42.99 12.12 -27.11
CA VAL A 241 44.12 11.46 -27.76
C VAL A 241 44.25 10.04 -27.23
N VAL A 242 44.13 9.06 -28.13
CA VAL A 242 44.33 7.64 -27.82
C VAL A 242 45.56 7.14 -28.57
N PRO A 243 46.68 6.83 -27.88
CA PRO A 243 47.87 6.28 -28.51
C PRO A 243 47.55 4.96 -29.22
N ASN A 244 48.05 4.79 -30.44
CA ASN A 244 47.75 3.62 -31.30
C ASN A 244 46.26 3.43 -31.61
N GLY A 245 45.47 4.51 -31.52
CA GLY A 245 44.11 4.56 -32.02
C GLY A 245 43.87 5.81 -32.87
N GLU A 246 42.72 5.83 -33.54
CA GLU A 246 42.25 6.91 -34.38
C GLU A 246 40.80 7.27 -34.05
N ILE A 247 40.46 8.55 -34.19
CA ILE A 247 39.05 9.00 -34.13
C ILE A 247 38.41 8.60 -35.45
N VAL A 248 37.27 7.91 -35.39
CA VAL A 248 36.51 7.47 -36.56
C VAL A 248 35.18 8.23 -36.74
N SER A 249 34.69 8.89 -35.69
CA SER A 249 33.49 9.73 -35.72
C SER A 249 33.57 10.83 -34.66
N GLY A 250 32.83 11.92 -34.88
CA GLY A 250 32.81 13.07 -33.99
C GLY A 250 34.01 14.00 -34.16
N PHE A 251 34.51 14.21 -35.38
CA PHE A 251 35.66 15.07 -35.63
C PHE A 251 35.39 16.54 -35.27
N GLY A 252 36.30 17.18 -34.56
CA GLY A 252 36.20 18.59 -34.19
C GLY A 252 37.52 19.14 -33.63
N SER A 253 37.64 20.47 -33.62
CA SER A 253 38.76 21.17 -32.97
C SER A 253 38.46 21.53 -31.50
N LYS A 254 37.18 21.51 -31.11
CA LYS A 254 36.69 21.76 -29.75
C LYS A 254 35.52 20.83 -29.45
N PHE A 255 35.45 20.36 -28.21
CA PHE A 255 34.45 19.39 -27.76
C PHE A 255 33.72 19.95 -26.54
N TYR A 256 32.45 20.32 -26.74
CA TYR A 256 31.60 20.89 -25.70
C TYR A 256 30.70 19.83 -25.08
N TYR A 257 29.82 20.23 -24.15
CA TYR A 257 28.91 19.32 -23.45
C TYR A 257 28.13 18.42 -24.42
N LYS A 258 28.06 17.12 -24.08
CA LYS A 258 27.43 16.05 -24.88
C LYS A 258 28.07 15.80 -26.25
N ALA A 259 29.22 16.40 -26.58
CA ALA A 259 29.98 16.01 -27.76
C ALA A 259 30.40 14.54 -27.62
N GLU A 260 30.21 13.76 -28.68
CA GLU A 260 30.49 12.32 -28.72
C GLU A 260 31.62 12.04 -29.70
N VAL A 261 32.57 11.20 -29.29
CA VAL A 261 33.74 10.82 -30.10
C VAL A 261 33.88 9.30 -30.06
N VAL A 262 34.10 8.72 -31.24
CA VAL A 262 34.27 7.26 -31.40
C VAL A 262 35.69 6.96 -31.85
N PHE A 263 36.30 5.96 -31.22
CA PHE A 263 37.66 5.51 -31.45
C PHE A 263 37.73 4.13 -32.08
N LYS A 264 38.82 3.90 -32.78
CA LYS A 264 39.23 2.58 -33.25
C LYS A 264 40.72 2.41 -33.02
N CYS A 265 41.15 1.22 -32.62
CA CYS A 265 42.58 0.92 -32.51
C CYS A 265 43.20 0.61 -33.87
N ASN A 266 44.46 1.01 -34.02
CA ASN A 266 45.28 0.70 -35.18
C ASN A 266 45.53 -0.82 -35.27
N ALA A 267 45.92 -1.29 -36.45
CA ALA A 267 46.18 -2.71 -36.69
C ALA A 267 47.19 -3.29 -35.69
N GLY A 268 46.82 -4.42 -35.07
CA GLY A 268 47.65 -5.11 -34.07
C GLY A 268 47.50 -4.61 -32.63
N PHE A 269 46.55 -3.70 -32.37
CA PHE A 269 46.16 -3.27 -31.04
C PHE A 269 44.68 -3.58 -30.77
N THR A 270 44.38 -3.91 -29.52
CA THR A 270 43.04 -4.23 -29.05
C THR A 270 42.53 -3.10 -28.15
N LEU A 271 41.26 -2.70 -28.35
CA LEU A 271 40.63 -1.62 -27.60
C LEU A 271 40.19 -2.10 -26.22
N HIS A 272 40.64 -1.39 -25.19
CA HIS A 272 40.26 -1.61 -23.80
C HIS A 272 39.48 -0.41 -23.27
N GLY A 273 38.24 -0.63 -22.83
CA GLY A 273 37.28 0.41 -22.47
C GLY A 273 36.09 0.46 -23.45
N ARG A 274 35.37 1.59 -23.50
CA ARG A 274 34.36 1.83 -24.54
C ARG A 274 35.01 2.52 -25.73
N ASP A 275 34.58 2.14 -26.93
CA ASP A 275 34.97 2.82 -28.17
C ASP A 275 34.39 4.23 -28.26
N THR A 276 33.30 4.50 -27.55
CA THR A 276 32.57 5.76 -27.57
C THR A 276 32.65 6.50 -26.23
N ILE A 277 32.96 7.79 -26.29
CA ILE A 277 33.06 8.69 -25.14
C ILE A 277 32.22 9.95 -25.36
N VAL A 278 31.67 10.52 -24.29
CA VAL A 278 30.83 11.73 -24.31
C VAL A 278 31.40 12.78 -23.37
N CYS A 279 31.43 14.04 -23.78
CA CYS A 279 31.89 15.13 -22.92
C CYS A 279 30.85 15.42 -21.83
N GLY A 280 31.18 15.09 -20.59
CA GLY A 280 30.33 15.25 -19.42
C GLY A 280 30.21 16.70 -18.94
N ALA A 281 29.30 16.92 -17.99
CA ALA A 281 28.98 18.24 -17.45
C ALA A 281 30.17 18.95 -16.76
N ASN A 282 31.16 18.17 -16.30
CA ASN A 282 32.32 18.65 -15.56
C ASN A 282 33.56 18.88 -16.44
N SER A 283 33.38 18.99 -17.77
CA SER A 283 34.49 19.10 -18.75
C SER A 283 35.43 17.89 -18.74
N THR A 284 34.91 16.74 -18.33
CA THR A 284 35.57 15.44 -18.33
C THR A 284 34.90 14.52 -19.30
N TRP A 285 35.67 13.66 -19.94
CA TRP A 285 35.10 12.66 -20.83
C TRP A 285 34.57 11.46 -20.05
N GLU A 286 33.40 10.95 -20.47
CA GLU A 286 32.66 9.89 -19.79
C GLU A 286 32.16 8.84 -20.81
N PRO A 287 32.46 7.53 -20.62
CA PRO A 287 33.35 6.97 -19.60
C PRO A 287 34.82 7.40 -19.81
N GLU A 288 35.73 6.94 -18.94
CA GLU A 288 37.17 7.21 -19.07
C GLU A 288 37.77 6.73 -20.41
N MET A 289 38.93 7.29 -20.77
CA MET A 289 39.48 7.18 -22.13
C MET A 289 39.93 5.76 -22.44
N PRO A 290 39.57 5.21 -23.62
CA PRO A 290 39.98 3.88 -23.97
C PRO A 290 41.49 3.81 -24.21
N GLN A 291 42.03 2.61 -24.07
CA GLN A 291 43.43 2.32 -24.34
C GLN A 291 43.55 1.30 -25.46
N CYS A 292 44.46 1.54 -26.40
CA CYS A 292 44.82 0.56 -27.42
C CYS A 292 46.08 -0.18 -26.96
N ILE A 293 45.91 -1.45 -26.60
CA ILE A 293 46.98 -2.29 -26.03
C ILE A 293 47.39 -3.33 -27.06
N LYS A 294 48.70 -3.55 -27.22
CA LYS A 294 49.22 -4.59 -28.12
C LYS A 294 49.15 -5.93 -27.40
N ASP A 295 48.44 -6.89 -27.96
CA ASP A 295 48.40 -8.23 -27.40
C ASP A 295 49.81 -8.85 -27.43
N SER A 296 50.41 -9.13 -26.27
CA SER A 296 51.62 -9.94 -26.22
C SER A 296 51.25 -11.36 -26.59
N LYS A 297 51.87 -11.91 -27.65
CA LYS A 297 51.80 -13.35 -27.94
C LYS A 297 52.05 -14.13 -26.65
N PRO A 298 51.31 -15.21 -26.35
CA PRO A 298 51.72 -16.14 -25.32
C PRO A 298 53.11 -16.67 -25.71
N THR A 299 54.11 -16.40 -24.87
CA THR A 299 55.40 -17.05 -24.98
C THR A 299 55.17 -18.55 -24.79
N ASP A 300 55.54 -19.36 -25.78
CA ASP A 300 55.46 -20.83 -25.71
C ASP A 300 56.07 -21.35 -24.38
N PRO A 301 55.44 -22.33 -23.71
CA PRO A 301 56.04 -22.96 -22.53
C PRO A 301 57.32 -23.72 -22.93
N PRO A 302 58.32 -23.85 -22.02
CA PRO A 302 59.58 -24.48 -22.36
C PRO A 302 59.39 -25.97 -22.73
N ALA A 303 59.93 -26.35 -23.89
CA ALA A 303 59.99 -27.74 -24.33
C ALA A 303 60.75 -28.59 -23.29
N THR A 304 60.04 -29.56 -22.68
CA THR A 304 60.66 -30.62 -21.88
C THR A 304 60.76 -31.88 -22.76
N PRO A 305 61.91 -32.56 -22.83
CA PRO A 305 62.04 -33.81 -23.57
C PRO A 305 61.55 -35.00 -22.71
N GLY A 306 60.67 -35.84 -23.27
CA GLY A 306 60.39 -37.18 -22.73
C GLY A 306 61.47 -38.20 -23.13
N PRO A 307 61.31 -39.53 -22.92
CA PRO A 307 60.18 -40.25 -22.31
C PRO A 307 60.60 -41.42 -21.35
N SER A 308 59.65 -42.03 -20.63
CA SER A 308 59.55 -43.50 -20.51
C SER A 308 58.25 -43.94 -19.81
N HIS A 309 57.48 -44.78 -20.51
CA HIS A 309 56.42 -45.66 -19.98
C HIS A 309 57.06 -46.87 -19.23
N PRO A 310 56.36 -47.67 -18.38
CA PRO A 310 54.96 -48.15 -18.51
C PRO A 310 54.13 -48.11 -17.19
N GLY A 311 52.80 -47.98 -17.20
CA GLY A 311 51.80 -49.04 -17.44
C GLY A 311 50.53 -48.76 -16.57
N PRO A 312 49.36 -49.37 -16.86
CA PRO A 312 48.04 -48.98 -16.33
C PRO A 312 47.64 -49.78 -15.05
N PRO A 313 46.74 -49.29 -14.16
CA PRO A 313 45.29 -49.38 -14.40
C PRO A 313 44.41 -48.23 -13.84
N SER A 314 43.15 -48.26 -14.30
CA SER A 314 41.94 -47.50 -13.97
C SER A 314 41.42 -47.75 -12.53
N PRO A 315 40.22 -47.29 -12.12
CA PRO A 315 39.65 -45.94 -12.02
C PRO A 315 39.19 -45.61 -10.57
N SER A 316 39.17 -44.35 -10.15
CA SER A 316 38.29 -43.93 -9.05
C SER A 316 38.18 -42.40 -8.94
N ASP A 317 36.92 -41.96 -9.09
CA ASP A 317 36.27 -40.83 -8.43
C ASP A 317 36.81 -39.41 -8.68
N ALA A 318 36.17 -38.74 -9.64
CA ALA A 318 36.01 -37.29 -9.62
C ALA A 318 34.56 -36.92 -9.98
N SER A 319 33.88 -36.35 -9.00
CA SER A 319 32.56 -35.74 -9.06
C SER A 319 32.46 -34.64 -10.12
N PRO A 320 31.29 -34.42 -10.75
CA PRO A 320 31.09 -33.32 -11.69
C PRO A 320 30.86 -31.97 -10.98
N PRO A 321 31.28 -30.84 -11.58
CA PRO A 321 30.86 -29.53 -11.13
C PRO A 321 29.51 -29.13 -11.76
N LYS A 322 28.76 -28.44 -10.91
CA LYS A 322 27.43 -27.82 -11.02
C LYS A 322 27.14 -27.12 -12.35
N ASP A 323 26.02 -27.53 -12.94
CA ASP A 323 24.90 -26.72 -13.44
C ASP A 323 25.24 -25.37 -14.08
N ALA A 324 25.21 -25.35 -15.42
CA ALA A 324 24.85 -24.18 -16.19
C ALA A 324 23.42 -24.41 -16.73
N GLU A 325 22.45 -23.70 -16.16
CA GLU A 325 21.06 -23.70 -16.57
C GLU A 325 20.93 -23.09 -17.97
N SER A 326 20.68 -23.92 -18.99
CA SER A 326 20.32 -23.47 -20.32
C SER A 326 18.85 -23.09 -20.33
N LEU A 327 18.55 -21.81 -20.53
CA LEU A 327 17.18 -21.32 -20.63
C LEU A 327 16.52 -21.90 -21.90
N ASP A 328 15.47 -22.66 -21.66
CA ASP A 328 14.73 -23.49 -22.59
C ASP A 328 14.12 -22.69 -23.77
N GLY A 329 14.61 -22.96 -24.99
CA GLY A 329 14.12 -22.36 -26.24
C GLY A 329 12.66 -22.69 -26.57
N GLY A 330 12.03 -23.61 -25.82
CA GLY A 330 10.61 -23.94 -25.96
C GLY A 330 9.65 -22.84 -25.47
N ILE A 331 10.04 -22.05 -24.46
CA ILE A 331 9.14 -21.05 -23.85
C ILE A 331 8.97 -19.82 -24.76
N ILE A 332 10.04 -19.40 -25.44
CA ILE A 332 10.00 -18.26 -26.37
C ILE A 332 9.11 -18.58 -27.59
N ALA A 333 9.17 -19.81 -28.10
CA ALA A 333 8.32 -20.24 -29.21
C ALA A 333 6.83 -20.26 -28.82
N ALA A 334 6.48 -20.69 -27.61
CA ALA A 334 5.10 -20.71 -27.13
C ALA A 334 4.51 -19.29 -26.95
N ILE A 335 5.32 -18.34 -26.46
CA ILE A 335 4.89 -16.94 -26.28
C ILE A 335 4.64 -16.28 -27.65
N VAL A 336 5.53 -16.50 -28.63
CA VAL A 336 5.36 -15.94 -29.98
C VAL A 336 4.11 -16.49 -30.66
N VAL A 337 3.85 -17.80 -30.55
CA VAL A 337 2.64 -18.42 -31.11
C VAL A 337 1.37 -17.90 -30.41
N GLY A 338 1.40 -17.72 -29.09
CA GLY A 338 0.29 -17.16 -28.33
C GLY A 338 -0.05 -15.72 -28.73
N VAL A 339 0.97 -14.87 -28.92
CA VAL A 339 0.79 -13.48 -29.35
C VAL A 339 0.22 -13.40 -30.77
N LEU A 340 0.73 -14.23 -31.70
CA LEU A 340 0.21 -14.26 -33.08
C LEU A 340 -1.24 -14.74 -33.14
N ALA A 341 -1.61 -15.73 -32.33
CA ALA A 341 -3.00 -16.19 -32.22
C ALA A 341 -3.93 -15.11 -31.66
N ALA A 342 -3.50 -14.36 -30.63
CA ALA A 342 -4.27 -13.25 -30.07
C ALA A 342 -4.49 -12.12 -31.09
N ILE A 343 -3.45 -11.76 -31.85
CA ILE A 343 -3.55 -10.75 -32.92
C ILE A 343 -4.56 -11.19 -34.00
N ALA A 344 -4.56 -12.47 -34.40
CA ALA A 344 -5.50 -12.99 -35.38
C ALA A 344 -6.96 -12.92 -34.89
N VAL A 345 -7.21 -13.22 -33.61
CA VAL A 345 -8.55 -13.12 -33.01
C VAL A 345 -9.03 -11.67 -32.96
N ILE A 346 -8.15 -10.72 -32.59
CA ILE A 346 -8.48 -9.29 -32.56
C ILE A 346 -8.78 -8.78 -33.97
N ALA A 347 -7.94 -9.11 -34.96
CA ALA A 347 -8.14 -8.71 -36.34
C ALA A 347 -9.45 -9.28 -36.92
N GLY A 348 -9.76 -10.54 -36.63
CA GLY A 348 -11.03 -11.17 -37.03
C GLY A 348 -12.25 -10.49 -36.37
N GLY A 349 -12.15 -10.14 -35.09
CA GLY A 349 -13.18 -9.40 -34.36
C GLY A 349 -13.45 -8.01 -34.97
N VAL A 350 -12.39 -7.24 -35.23
CA VAL A 350 -12.49 -5.91 -35.86
C VAL A 350 -13.08 -6.01 -37.26
N TYR A 351 -12.64 -6.96 -38.07
CA TYR A 351 -13.18 -7.19 -39.41
C TYR A 351 -14.67 -7.51 -39.37
N PHE A 352 -15.10 -8.41 -38.47
CA PHE A 352 -16.50 -8.78 -38.34
C PHE A 352 -17.37 -7.60 -37.85
N PHE A 353 -16.84 -6.79 -36.92
CA PHE A 353 -17.52 -5.60 -36.42
C PHE A 353 -17.68 -4.55 -37.53
N HIS A 354 -16.62 -4.30 -38.31
CA HIS A 354 -16.64 -3.35 -39.42
C HIS A 354 -17.58 -3.82 -40.54
N HIS A 355 -17.57 -5.12 -40.87
CA HIS A 355 -18.49 -5.69 -41.85
C HIS A 355 -19.96 -5.60 -41.39
N LYS A 356 -20.25 -5.88 -40.12
CA LYS A 356 -21.60 -5.75 -39.54
C LYS A 356 -22.07 -4.29 -39.44
N TYR A 357 -21.15 -3.38 -39.15
CA TYR A 357 -21.40 -1.93 -39.14
C TYR A 357 -21.75 -1.42 -40.55
N ASN A 358 -20.96 -1.78 -41.56
CA ASN A 358 -21.22 -1.36 -42.94
C ASN A 358 -22.52 -1.97 -43.51
N LYS A 359 -22.86 -3.22 -43.15
CA LYS A 359 -24.11 -3.85 -43.56
C LYS A 359 -25.35 -3.18 -42.95
N LYS A 360 -25.25 -2.54 -41.77
CA LYS A 360 -26.33 -1.76 -41.16
C LYS A 360 -26.50 -0.36 -41.78
N ARG A 361 -25.49 0.15 -42.48
CA ARG A 361 -25.52 1.49 -43.12
C ARG A 361 -26.06 1.47 -44.56
N SER A 362 -26.24 0.28 -45.14
CA SER A 362 -26.70 0.04 -46.52
C SER A 362 -28.17 -0.43 -46.61
N LYS A 363 -28.91 -0.42 -45.50
CA LYS A 363 -30.36 -0.60 -45.43
C LYS A 363 -30.94 0.61 -44.70
#